data_AF-A0A8T0V997-F1
#
_entry.id   AF-A0A8T0V997-F1
#
_cell.length_a   1.000
_cell.length_b   1.000
_cell.length_c   1.000
_cell.angle_alpha   90.00
_cell.angle_beta   90.00
_cell.angle_gamma   90.00
#
_symmetry.space_group_name_H-M   'P 1'
#
loop_
_entity.id
_entity.type
_entity.pdbx_description
1 polymer ?
#
loop_
_entity_poly.entity_id
_entity_poly.type
_entity_poly.pdbx_seq_one_letter_code
_entity_poly.pdbx_strand_id
1 'polypeptide(L)'
;METIHLEAVADGQPSMTSVEVVSKVISPTCSTSTFFKNTGIATLSSKTLSTAEYALHQQLAAEKQGVAALHDEVVDLKKRSEAAKQALAITQQQFEELNKQEEENNLILKRILMVATAGTPSQP
;
A
#
# COMPACT_ATOMS: atom_id res chain seq x y z
N MET A 1 75.53 30.60 15.44
CA MET A 1 74.32 31.42 15.60
C MET A 1 73.59 31.33 14.28
N GLU A 2 72.44 30.66 14.25
CA GLU A 2 71.67 30.46 13.02
C GLU A 2 70.44 31.35 13.03
N THR A 3 70.27 32.07 11.92
CA THR A 3 69.37 33.19 11.71
C THR A 3 67.96 32.69 11.46
N ILE A 4 66.99 33.16 12.25
CA ILE A 4 65.58 32.83 12.10
C ILE A 4 64.99 33.71 10.99
N HIS A 5 64.57 33.12 9.87
CA HIS A 5 63.89 33.84 8.81
C HIS A 5 62.44 34.14 9.22
N LEU A 6 62.16 35.40 9.57
CA LEU A 6 60.81 35.94 9.67
C LEU A 6 60.35 36.30 8.25
N GLU A 7 59.48 35.47 7.70
CA GLU A 7 58.81 35.75 6.43
C GLU A 7 57.88 36.96 6.62
N ALA A 8 58.17 38.03 5.87
CA ALA A 8 57.47 39.30 5.93
C ALA A 8 56.02 39.12 5.45
N VAL A 9 55.06 39.24 6.35
CA VAL A 9 53.63 39.28 6.03
C VAL A 9 53.34 40.59 5.30
N ALA A 10 52.84 40.47 4.07
CA ALA A 10 52.37 41.57 3.25
C ALA A 10 51.24 42.33 3.98
N ASP A 11 51.42 43.65 4.07
CA ASP A 11 50.53 44.63 4.68
C ASP A 11 49.16 44.65 3.97
N GLY A 12 48.07 44.48 4.73
CA GLY A 12 46.71 44.75 4.24
C GLY A 12 45.62 43.68 4.46
N GLN A 13 45.92 42.50 5.00
CA GLN A 13 44.88 41.52 5.32
C GLN A 13 44.59 41.52 6.83
N PRO A 14 43.33 41.73 7.29
CA PRO A 14 43.01 41.69 8.71
C PRO A 14 43.42 40.34 9.29
N SER A 15 44.26 40.38 10.33
CA SER A 15 44.63 39.19 11.10
C SER A 15 43.36 38.53 11.60
N MET A 16 43.12 37.29 11.16
CA MET A 16 41.92 36.55 11.51
C MET A 16 41.77 36.50 13.03
N THR A 17 40.57 36.82 13.50
CA THR A 17 40.23 36.71 14.91
C THR A 17 40.27 35.25 15.33
N SER A 18 40.55 34.98 16.61
CA SER A 18 40.60 33.59 17.11
C SER A 18 39.32 32.81 16.80
N VAL A 19 38.16 33.49 16.77
CA VAL A 19 36.86 32.91 16.42
C VAL A 19 36.81 32.46 14.95
N GLU A 20 37.34 33.27 14.04
CA GLU A 20 37.39 32.93 12.60
C GLU A 20 38.36 31.78 12.33
N VAL A 21 39.49 31.75 13.03
CA VAL A 21 40.46 30.65 12.94
C VAL A 21 39.81 29.35 13.42
N VAL A 22 39.15 29.37 14.59
CA VAL A 22 38.45 28.19 15.14
C VAL A 22 37.31 27.77 14.21
N SER A 23 36.48 28.70 13.73
CA SER A 23 35.39 28.44 12.79
C SER A 23 35.87 27.73 11.52
N LYS A 24 37.01 28.15 10.98
CA LYS A 24 37.62 27.56 9.78
C LYS A 24 38.19 26.16 10.01
N VAL A 25 38.70 25.89 11.22
CA VAL A 25 39.22 24.56 11.62
C VAL A 25 38.07 23.57 11.90
N ILE A 26 36.96 24.04 12.48
CA ILE A 26 35.78 23.21 12.78
C ILE A 26 34.75 23.16 11.64
N SER A 27 34.96 23.92 10.57
CA SER A 27 34.04 23.98 9.44
C SER A 27 33.84 22.59 8.81
N PRO A 28 32.59 22.12 8.66
CA PRO A 28 32.28 20.78 8.12
C PRO A 28 32.77 20.55 6.68
N THR A 29 33.07 21.61 5.94
CA THR A 29 33.55 21.59 4.55
C THR A 29 35.08 21.57 4.43
N CYS A 30 35.81 21.67 5.54
CA CYS A 30 37.27 21.75 5.55
C CYS A 30 37.89 20.34 5.49
N SER A 31 38.13 19.84 4.26
CA SER A 31 38.73 18.52 3.99
C SER A 31 40.14 18.30 4.58
N THR A 32 40.81 19.33 5.08
CA THR A 32 42.18 19.29 5.60
C THR A 32 42.28 19.30 7.14
N SER A 33 41.15 19.35 7.86
CA SER A 33 41.16 19.43 9.32
C SER A 33 41.54 18.09 9.98
N THR A 34 42.84 17.91 10.22
CA THR A 34 43.41 16.83 11.07
C THR A 34 42.86 16.85 12.50
N PHE A 35 42.25 17.96 12.94
CA PHE A 35 41.63 18.12 14.25
C PHE A 35 40.52 17.08 14.48
N PHE A 36 39.59 16.91 13.53
CA PHE A 36 38.52 15.91 13.65
C PHE A 36 39.06 14.48 13.58
N LYS A 37 40.11 14.24 12.77
CA LYS A 37 40.77 12.93 12.68
C LYS A 37 41.44 12.52 14.00
N ASN A 38 42.10 13.45 14.69
CA ASN A 38 42.82 13.18 15.93
C ASN A 38 41.90 13.06 17.15
N THR A 39 40.73 13.70 17.13
CA THR A 39 39.76 13.66 18.24
C THR A 39 38.79 12.47 18.14
N GLY A 40 38.89 11.64 17.10
CA GLY A 40 37.98 10.53 16.86
C GLY A 40 36.55 10.98 16.52
N ILE A 41 36.33 12.28 16.32
CA ILE A 41 35.05 12.84 15.92
C ILE A 41 34.95 12.58 14.42
N ALA A 42 34.33 11.45 14.06
CA ALA A 42 34.01 11.15 12.67
C ALA A 42 33.32 12.39 12.07
N THR A 43 33.88 12.90 10.98
CA THR A 43 33.23 13.91 10.15
C THR A 43 31.78 13.47 9.95
N LEU A 44 30.83 14.40 10.10
CA LEU A 44 29.43 14.19 9.75
C LEU A 44 29.39 13.89 8.24
N SER A 45 29.69 12.64 7.90
CA SER A 45 29.54 12.08 6.58
C SER A 45 28.06 12.24 6.30
N SER A 46 27.76 13.03 5.27
CA SER A 46 26.43 13.03 4.67
C SER A 46 26.15 11.58 4.30
N LYS A 47 25.41 10.86 5.16
CA LYS A 47 25.13 9.43 4.98
C LYS A 47 24.25 9.32 3.75
N THR A 48 24.87 9.14 2.59
CA THR A 48 24.18 8.58 1.44
C THR A 48 23.61 7.24 1.86
N LEU A 49 22.31 7.03 1.65
CA LEU A 49 21.65 5.77 1.97
C LEU A 49 22.51 4.62 1.44
N SER A 50 22.76 3.63 2.29
CA SER A 50 23.39 2.41 1.82
C SER A 50 22.55 1.81 0.69
N THR A 51 23.18 1.14 -0.27
CA THR A 51 22.48 0.42 -1.35
C THR A 51 21.38 -0.50 -0.79
N ALA A 52 21.61 -1.10 0.38
CA ALA A 52 20.62 -1.92 1.07
C ALA A 52 19.41 -1.12 1.57
N GLU A 53 19.62 0.07 2.14
CA GLU A 53 18.53 0.93 2.61
C GLU A 53 17.68 1.42 1.43
N TYR A 54 18.32 1.80 0.31
CA TYR A 54 17.61 2.21 -0.90
C TYR A 54 16.73 1.08 -1.46
N ALA A 55 17.25 -0.15 -1.49
CA ALA A 55 16.49 -1.33 -1.92
C ALA A 55 15.27 -1.58 -1.01
N LEU A 56 15.42 -1.46 0.31
CA LEU A 56 14.30 -1.60 1.26
C LEU A 56 13.23 -0.52 1.05
N HIS A 57 13.63 0.73 0.81
CA HIS A 57 12.69 1.81 0.51
C HIS A 57 11.91 1.56 -0.79
N GLN A 58 12.59 1.07 -1.84
CA GLN A 58 11.95 0.72 -3.10
C GLN A 58 10.97 -0.44 -2.93
N GLN A 59 11.33 -1.47 -2.16
CA GLN A 59 10.46 -2.61 -1.88
C GLN A 59 9.23 -2.19 -1.08
N LEU A 60 9.39 -1.32 -0.07
CA LEU A 60 8.26 -0.77 0.69
C LEU A 60 7.31 0.05 -0.19
N ALA A 61 7.84 0.83 -1.12
CA ALA A 61 7.02 1.59 -2.06
C ALA A 61 6.22 0.66 -2.99
N ALA A 62 6.88 -0.37 -3.53
CA ALA A 62 6.23 -1.38 -4.36
C ALA A 62 5.15 -2.16 -3.58
N GLU A 63 5.42 -2.52 -2.33
CA GLU A 63 4.46 -3.21 -1.46
C GLU A 63 3.25 -2.32 -1.16
N LYS A 64 3.45 -1.05 -0.79
CA LYS A 64 2.34 -0.10 -0.57
C LYS A 64 1.46 0.04 -1.80
N GLN A 65 2.06 0.12 -2.99
CA GLN A 65 1.31 0.18 -4.23
C GLN A 65 0.54 -1.11 -4.49
N GLY A 66 1.16 -2.28 -4.25
CA GLY A 66 0.51 -3.58 -4.38
C GLY A 66 -0.66 -3.74 -3.42
N VAL A 67 -0.52 -3.33 -2.16
CA VAL A 67 -1.57 -3.37 -1.15
C VAL A 67 -2.76 -2.50 -1.55
N ALA A 68 -2.52 -1.30 -2.08
CA ALA A 68 -3.59 -0.43 -2.55
C ALA A 68 -4.37 -1.08 -3.72
N ALA A 69 -3.67 -1.65 -4.70
CA ALA A 69 -4.31 -2.33 -5.83
C ALA A 69 -5.12 -3.56 -5.39
N LEU A 70 -4.57 -4.38 -4.49
CA LEU A 70 -5.27 -5.54 -3.93
C LEU A 70 -6.49 -5.14 -3.11
N HIS A 71 -6.40 -4.06 -2.34
CA HIS A 71 -7.53 -3.56 -1.56
C HIS A 71 -8.70 -3.17 -2.48
N ASP A 72 -8.43 -2.45 -3.57
CA ASP A 72 -9.45 -2.06 -4.54
C ASP A 72 -10.10 -3.29 -5.19
N GLU A 73 -9.30 -4.29 -5.58
CA GLU A 73 -9.81 -5.54 -6.14
C GLU A 73 -10.71 -6.29 -5.15
N VAL A 74 -10.31 -6.38 -3.88
CA VAL A 74 -11.09 -7.02 -2.81
C VAL A 74 -12.41 -6.30 -2.58
N VAL A 75 -12.41 -4.96 -2.58
CA VAL A 75 -13.63 -4.16 -2.45
C VAL A 75 -14.59 -4.44 -3.60
N ASP A 76 -14.10 -4.50 -4.83
CA ASP A 76 -14.93 -4.75 -6.00
C ASP A 76 -15.40 -6.20 -6.10
N LEU A 77 -14.57 -7.18 -5.70
CA LEU A 77 -14.99 -8.57 -5.53
C LEU A 77 -16.10 -8.69 -4.49
N LYS A 78 -16.00 -7.99 -3.36
CA LYS A 78 -17.03 -7.97 -2.33
C LYS A 78 -18.35 -7.43 -2.86
N LYS A 79 -18.34 -6.29 -3.57
CA LYS A 79 -19.55 -5.73 -4.21
C LYS A 79 -20.19 -6.73 -5.17
N ARG A 80 -19.39 -7.36 -6.05
CA ARG A 80 -19.88 -8.38 -7.00
C ARG A 80 -20.46 -9.60 -6.29
N SER A 81 -19.82 -10.07 -5.22
CA SER A 81 -20.32 -11.16 -4.39
C SER A 81 -21.68 -10.84 -3.76
N GLU A 82 -21.84 -9.65 -3.18
CA GLU A 82 -23.13 -9.26 -2.59
C GLU A 82 -24.23 -9.13 -3.64
N ALA A 83 -23.94 -8.57 -4.82
CA ALA A 83 -24.89 -8.54 -5.92
C ALA A 83 -25.29 -9.94 -6.40
N ALA A 84 -24.32 -10.86 -6.50
CA ALA A 84 -24.59 -12.25 -6.88
C ALA A 84 -25.45 -12.98 -5.85
N LYS A 85 -25.22 -12.76 -4.54
CA LYS A 85 -26.07 -13.32 -3.47
C LYS A 85 -27.51 -12.81 -3.55
N GLN A 86 -27.71 -11.51 -3.82
CA GLN A 86 -29.04 -10.95 -3.98
C GLN A 86 -29.77 -11.53 -5.20
N ALA A 87 -29.07 -11.62 -6.34
CA ALA A 87 -29.63 -12.24 -7.54
C ALA A 87 -30.03 -13.71 -7.28
N LEU A 88 -29.17 -14.47 -6.58
CA LEU A 88 -29.46 -15.86 -6.21
C LEU A 88 -30.70 -15.97 -5.31
N ALA A 89 -30.84 -15.09 -4.32
CA ALA A 89 -32.00 -15.09 -3.43
C ALA A 89 -33.31 -14.81 -4.19
N ILE A 90 -33.28 -13.86 -5.15
CA ILE A 90 -34.43 -13.58 -6.02
C ILE A 90 -34.78 -14.80 -6.87
N THR A 91 -33.78 -15.44 -7.49
CA THR A 91 -34.01 -16.65 -8.29
C THR A 91 -34.57 -17.81 -7.47
N GLN A 92 -34.09 -18.00 -6.24
CA GLN A 92 -34.62 -19.01 -5.32
C GLN A 92 -36.09 -18.75 -4.99
N GLN A 93 -36.44 -17.50 -4.68
CA GLN A 93 -37.83 -17.12 -4.41
C GLN A 93 -38.74 -17.38 -5.62
N GLN A 94 -38.29 -17.04 -6.83
CA GLN A 94 -39.05 -17.31 -8.06
C GLN A 94 -39.25 -18.81 -8.30
N PHE A 95 -38.24 -19.63 -8.01
CA PHE A 95 -38.34 -21.07 -8.15
C PHE A 95 -39.33 -21.68 -7.15
N GLU A 96 -39.34 -21.21 -5.90
CA GLU A 96 -40.31 -21.63 -4.88
C GLU A 96 -41.75 -21.26 -5.29
N GLU A 97 -41.95 -20.06 -5.84
CA GLU A 97 -43.27 -19.63 -6.33
C GLU A 97 -43.76 -20.48 -7.51
N LEU A 98 -42.87 -20.77 -8.46
CA LEU A 98 -43.20 -21.65 -9.60
C LEU A 98 -43.57 -23.07 -9.15
N ASN A 99 -42.82 -23.65 -8.22
CA ASN A 99 -43.13 -24.97 -7.67
C ASN A 99 -44.50 -24.97 -6.98
N LYS A 100 -44.80 -23.95 -6.18
CA LYS A 100 -46.11 -23.83 -5.54
C LYS A 100 -47.23 -23.77 -6.57
N GLN A 101 -47.05 -22.99 -7.64
CA GLN A 101 -48.04 -22.91 -8.71
C GLN A 101 -48.19 -24.25 -9.46
N GLU A 102 -47.11 -24.99 -9.66
CA GLU A 102 -47.16 -26.34 -10.22
C GLU A 102 -47.94 -27.30 -9.33
N GLU A 103 -47.71 -27.28 -8.01
CA GLU A 103 -48.46 -28.08 -7.04
C GLU A 103 -49.96 -27.76 -7.06
N GLU A 104 -50.32 -26.47 -7.09
CA GLU A 104 -51.71 -26.02 -7.20
C GLU A 104 -52.36 -26.49 -8.52
N ASN A 105 -51.65 -26.37 -9.64
CA ASN A 105 -52.11 -26.84 -10.95
C ASN A 105 -52.35 -28.36 -10.95
N ASN A 106 -51.43 -29.13 -10.36
CA ASN A 106 -51.55 -30.58 -10.24
C ASN A 106 -52.77 -30.98 -9.39
N LEU A 107 -53.06 -30.25 -8.31
CA LEU A 107 -54.26 -30.48 -7.49
C LEU A 107 -55.55 -30.21 -8.28
N ILE A 108 -55.60 -29.12 -9.04
CA ILE A 108 -56.75 -28.78 -9.89
C ILE A 108 -56.96 -29.87 -10.95
N LEU A 109 -55.90 -30.29 -11.63
CA LEU A 109 -55.97 -31.33 -12.65
C LEU A 109 -56.49 -32.65 -12.07
N LYS A 110 -55.99 -33.05 -10.90
CA LYS A 110 -56.46 -34.23 -10.18
C LYS A 110 -57.96 -34.14 -9.88
N ARG A 111 -58.45 -32.97 -9.44
CA ARG A 111 -59.88 -32.75 -9.16
C ARG A 111 -60.74 -32.87 -10.42
N ILE A 112 -60.29 -32.30 -11.55
CA ILE A 112 -60.99 -32.42 -12.84
C ILE A 112 -61.08 -33.88 -13.27
N LEU A 113 -59.98 -34.63 -13.19
CA LEU A 113 -59.95 -36.05 -13.54
C LEU A 113 -60.90 -36.89 -12.68
N MET A 114 -60.97 -36.63 -11.37
CA MET A 114 -61.92 -37.31 -10.47
C MET A 114 -63.38 -37.04 -10.86
N VAL A 115 -63.71 -35.81 -11.24
CA VAL A 115 -65.07 -35.45 -11.70
C VAL A 115 -65.39 -36.12 -13.04
N ALA A 116 -64.45 -36.12 -13.99
CA ALA A 116 -64.64 -36.72 -15.30
C ALA A 116 -64.86 -38.25 -15.23
N THR A 117 -64.16 -38.93 -14.32
CA THR A 117 -64.29 -40.38 -14.11
C THR A 117 -65.52 -40.77 -13.29
N ALA A 118 -66.00 -39.90 -12.39
CA ALA A 118 -67.26 -40.11 -11.67
C ALA A 118 -68.51 -39.83 -12.54
N GLY A 119 -68.37 -39.01 -13.59
CA GLY A 119 -69.45 -38.57 -14.47
C GLY A 119 -69.76 -39.50 -15.65
N THR A 120 -69.03 -40.60 -15.85
CA THR A 120 -69.37 -41.62 -16.86
C THR A 120 -70.19 -42.74 -16.21
N PRO A 121 -71.54 -42.71 -16.27
CA PRO A 121 -72.30 -43.93 -16.04
C PRO A 121 -71.88 -44.91 -17.13
N SER A 122 -71.25 -46.01 -16.71
CA SER A 122 -70.99 -47.15 -17.57
C SER A 122 -72.34 -47.68 -18.04
N GLN A 123 -72.78 -47.24 -19.22
CA GLN A 123 -74.00 -47.77 -19.82
C GLN A 123 -73.67 -49.17 -20.37
N PRO A 124 -74.51 -50.18 -20.09
CA PRO A 124 -74.30 -51.56 -20.54
C PRO A 124 -74.33 -51.71 -22.07
#